data_AF-A0A355CAQ0-F1
#
_entry.id   AF-A0A355CAQ0-F1
#
_cell.length_a   1.000
_cell.length_b   1.000
_cell.length_c   1.000
_cell.angle_alpha   90.00
_cell.angle_beta   90.00
_cell.angle_gamma   90.00
#
_symmetry.space_group_name_H-M   'P 1'
#
loop_
_entity.id
_entity.type
_entity.pdbx_description
1 polymer ?
#
loop_
_entity_poly.entity_id
_entity_poly.type
_entity_poly.pdbx_seq_one_letter_code
_entity_poly.pdbx_strand_id
1 'polypeptide(L)'
;MNKNIIISGVGGQGILTMASIIDLAAMNLGLNVKQAEVHGMSQRGGAVESHLRISSGEIFSDLIPKGKADLILSIEPMESLRYLPFLSPDGVIVTATEPYVNIGNYPDE
;
A
#
# COMPACT_ATOMS: atom_id res chain seq x y z
N MET A 1 9.28 12.50 12.47
CA MET A 1 9.23 11.40 11.48
C MET A 1 8.00 11.60 10.61
N ASN A 2 8.11 11.41 9.30
CA ASN A 2 6.99 11.37 8.36
C ASN A 2 7.24 10.19 7.42
N LYS A 3 6.25 9.31 7.24
CA LYS A 3 6.31 8.18 6.30
C LYS A 3 4.99 7.97 5.60
N ASN A 4 5.03 7.90 4.28
CA ASN A 4 3.92 7.59 3.41
C ASN A 4 4.16 6.22 2.77
N ILE A 5 3.24 5.28 2.99
CA ILE A 5 3.33 3.90 2.55
C ILE A 5 2.09 3.60 1.70
N ILE A 6 2.30 3.08 0.49
CA ILE A 6 1.22 2.43 -0.27
C ILE A 6 1.34 0.94 0.01
N ILE A 7 0.27 0.32 0.49
CA ILE A 7 0.18 -1.13 0.63
C ILE A 7 -0.76 -1.63 -0.46
N SER A 8 -0.31 -2.52 -1.33
CA SER A 8 -1.11 -2.95 -2.49
C SER A 8 -1.08 -4.45 -2.70
N GLY A 9 -2.12 -4.96 -3.36
CA GLY A 9 -2.24 -6.35 -3.73
C GLY A 9 -3.60 -6.64 -4.35
N VAL A 10 -3.98 -7.91 -4.39
CA VAL A 10 -5.32 -8.32 -4.79
C VAL A 10 -6.17 -8.73 -3.60
N GLY A 11 -7.48 -8.57 -3.74
CA GLY A 11 -8.45 -8.92 -2.71
C GLY A 11 -8.31 -10.36 -2.22
N GLY A 12 -8.14 -10.53 -0.90
CA GLY A 12 -7.96 -11.82 -0.22
C GLY A 12 -6.55 -12.05 0.35
N GLN A 13 -5.56 -11.21 0.02
CA GLN A 13 -4.17 -11.42 0.46
C GLN A 13 -3.79 -10.73 1.79
N GLY A 14 -4.72 -10.04 2.45
CA GLY A 14 -4.49 -9.47 3.78
C GLY A 14 -3.92 -8.04 3.81
N ILE A 15 -4.05 -7.26 2.74
CA ILE A 15 -3.61 -5.85 2.62
C ILE A 15 -4.05 -5.02 3.84
N LEU A 16 -5.35 -5.04 4.17
CA LEU A 16 -5.92 -4.27 5.28
C LEU A 16 -5.43 -4.75 6.65
N THR A 17 -5.19 -6.06 6.79
CA THR A 17 -4.64 -6.63 8.02
C THR A 17 -3.21 -6.15 8.23
N MET A 18 -2.38 -6.13 7.18
CA MET A 18 -1.03 -5.58 7.24
C MET A 18 -1.04 -4.10 7.60
N ALA A 19 -1.90 -3.31 6.95
CA ALA A 19 -2.05 -1.88 7.22
C ALA A 19 -2.43 -1.63 8.70
N SER A 20 -3.43 -2.37 9.20
CA SER A 20 -3.88 -2.31 10.60
C SER A 20 -2.79 -2.68 11.60
N ILE A 21 -1.96 -3.69 11.31
CA ILE A 21 -0.84 -4.09 12.17
C ILE A 21 0.19 -2.96 12.27
N ILE A 22 0.53 -2.32 11.14
CA ILE A 22 1.49 -1.21 11.11
C ILE A 22 0.91 0.00 11.85
N ASP A 23 -0.37 0.31 11.64
CA ASP A 23 -1.07 1.38 12.34
C ASP A 23 -1.04 1.20 13.86
N LEU A 24 -1.42 0.02 14.34
CA LEU A 24 -1.39 -0.30 15.77
C LEU A 24 0.02 -0.19 16.35
N ALA A 25 1.04 -0.66 15.63
CA ALA A 25 2.43 -0.53 16.05
C ALA A 25 2.87 0.95 16.12
N ALA A 26 2.51 1.77 15.13
CA ALA A 26 2.84 3.20 15.10
C ALA A 26 2.13 3.97 16.22
N MET A 27 0.84 3.69 16.46
CA MET A 27 0.09 4.29 17.57
C MET A 27 0.66 3.91 18.93
N ASN A 28 1.11 2.66 19.11
CA ASN A 28 1.79 2.23 20.34
C ASN A 28 3.13 2.95 20.58
N LEU A 29 3.73 3.51 19.53
CA LEU A 29 4.93 4.36 19.61
C LEU A 29 4.60 5.85 19.80
N GLY A 30 3.32 6.21 19.96
CA GLY A 30 2.88 7.60 20.12
C GLY A 30 2.90 8.41 18.83
N LEU A 31 2.88 7.76 17.67
CA LEU A 31 2.81 8.42 16.37
C LEU A 31 1.37 8.62 15.91
N ASN A 32 1.13 9.66 15.14
CA ASN A 32 -0.14 9.90 14.45
C ASN A 32 -0.20 9.03 13.19
N VAL A 33 -1.38 8.48 12.92
CA VAL A 33 -1.67 7.67 11.74
C VAL A 33 -2.91 8.20 11.03
N LYS A 34 -2.90 8.16 9.70
CA LYS A 34 -4.10 8.26 8.87
C LYS A 34 -4.03 7.22 7.76
N GLN A 35 -5.13 6.51 7.60
CA GLN A 35 -5.29 5.47 6.59
C GLN A 35 -6.49 5.81 5.71
N ALA A 36 -6.30 5.72 4.40
CA ALA A 36 -7.38 5.70 3.42
C ALA A 36 -7.30 4.40 2.63
N GLU A 37 -8.42 3.73 2.46
CA GLU A 37 -8.51 2.46 1.76
C GLU A 37 -9.35 2.63 0.50
N VAL A 38 -8.85 2.14 -0.63
CA VAL A 38 -9.67 1.95 -1.82
C VAL A 38 -9.80 0.46 -2.07
N HIS A 39 -10.92 -0.09 -1.57
CA HIS A 39 -11.42 -1.36 -2.06
C HIS A 39 -12.21 -1.09 -3.35
N GLY A 40 -11.78 -1.64 -4.48
CA GLY A 40 -12.70 -1.77 -5.60
C GLY A 40 -13.94 -2.57 -5.19
N MET A 41 -15.03 -2.52 -5.95
CA MET A 41 -16.19 -3.44 -5.75
C MET A 41 -15.82 -4.93 -5.83
N SER A 42 -14.57 -5.24 -6.19
CA SER A 42 -14.01 -6.58 -6.24
C SER A 42 -13.41 -6.98 -4.89
N GLN A 43 -14.22 -7.63 -4.04
CA GLN A 43 -13.77 -8.22 -2.78
C GLN A 43 -12.88 -9.48 -2.98
N ARG A 44 -12.77 -10.00 -4.21
CA ARG A 44 -11.92 -11.15 -4.56
C ARG A 44 -11.31 -10.97 -5.94
N GLY A 45 -9.97 -10.96 -6.00
CA GLY A 45 -9.21 -10.96 -7.26
C GLY A 45 -9.06 -9.60 -7.96
N GLY A 46 -9.66 -8.52 -7.46
CA GLY A 46 -9.40 -7.17 -7.94
C GLY A 46 -8.28 -6.47 -7.18
N ALA A 47 -7.76 -5.40 -7.78
CA ALA A 47 -6.79 -4.50 -7.16
C ALA A 47 -7.34 -3.90 -5.86
N VAL A 48 -6.51 -3.94 -4.82
CA VAL A 48 -6.77 -3.37 -3.51
C VAL A 48 -5.55 -2.58 -3.10
N GLU A 49 -5.77 -1.37 -2.57
CA GLU A 49 -4.71 -0.57 -1.99
C GLU A 49 -5.13 0.09 -0.68
N SER A 50 -4.13 0.40 0.13
CA SER A 50 -4.25 1.29 1.28
C SER A 50 -3.15 2.36 1.26
N HIS A 51 -3.58 3.61 1.36
CA HIS A 51 -2.75 4.76 1.66
C HIS A 51 -2.54 4.85 3.17
N LEU A 52 -1.31 4.62 3.62
CA LEU A 52 -0.93 4.67 5.03
C LEU A 52 0.05 5.83 5.27
N ARG A 53 -0.32 6.75 6.16
CA ARG A 53 0.49 7.91 6.54
C ARG A 53 0.79 7.89 8.02
N ILE A 54 2.07 7.94 8.37
CA ILE A 54 2.58 7.91 9.74
C ILE A 54 3.40 9.17 9.99
N SER A 55 3.14 9.87 11.09
CA SER A 55 3.85 11.11 11.44
C SER A 55 4.04 11.29 12.94
N SER A 56 5.14 11.92 13.34
CA SER A 56 5.29 12.44 14.70
C SER A 56 4.52 13.75 14.94
N GLY A 57 3.97 14.35 13.88
CA GLY A 57 3.15 15.55 13.93
C GLY A 57 1.75 15.28 13.37
N GLU A 58 0.94 16.33 13.28
CA GLU A 58 -0.44 16.23 12.77
C GLU A 58 -0.47 15.89 11.27
N ILE A 59 -1.42 15.05 10.87
CA ILE A 59 -1.64 14.65 9.49
C ILE A 59 -2.93 15.28 8.97
N PHE A 60 -2.83 16.19 8.00
CA PHE A 60 -3.99 16.94 7.49
C PHE A 60 -4.83 16.17 6.47
N SER A 61 -4.24 15.21 5.76
CA SER A 61 -4.92 14.40 4.73
C SER A 61 -4.47 12.94 4.81
N ASP A 62 -5.37 12.02 4.55
CA ASP A 62 -5.15 10.58 4.49
C ASP A 62 -4.53 10.11 3.16
N LEU A 63 -4.89 10.73 2.03
CA LEU A 63 -4.35 10.38 0.72
C LEU A 63 -2.89 10.80 0.54
N ILE A 64 -2.11 9.92 -0.07
CA ILE A 64 -0.71 10.18 -0.44
C ILE A 64 -0.69 10.80 -1.85
N PRO A 65 -0.07 11.98 -2.04
CA PRO A 65 0.08 12.56 -3.37
C PRO A 65 1.01 11.74 -4.27
N LYS A 66 0.88 11.89 -5.59
CA LYS A 66 1.83 11.30 -6.54
C LYS A 66 3.26 11.79 -6.28
N GLY A 67 4.23 10.89 -6.44
CA GLY A 67 5.64 11.17 -6.17
C GLY A 67 5.99 11.41 -4.70
N LYS A 68 5.13 11.01 -3.74
CA LYS A 68 5.32 11.25 -2.30
C LYS A 68 5.32 10.00 -1.42
N ALA A 69 5.13 8.81 -1.98
CA ALA A 69 5.28 7.56 -1.23
C ALA A 69 6.77 7.29 -0.97
N ASP A 70 7.11 7.05 0.30
CA ASP A 70 8.43 6.59 0.73
C ASP A 70 8.59 5.08 0.47
N LEU A 71 7.48 4.33 0.53
CA LEU A 71 7.45 2.88 0.36
C LEU A 71 6.22 2.47 -0.43
N ILE A 72 6.40 1.57 -1.40
CA ILE A 72 5.34 0.71 -1.91
C ILE A 72 5.61 -0.69 -1.36
N LEU A 73 4.68 -1.21 -0.55
CA LEU A 73 4.69 -2.55 -0.02
C LEU A 73 3.62 -3.37 -0.75
N SER A 74 4.03 -4.24 -1.67
CA SER A 74 3.10 -4.91 -2.56
C SER A 74 3.20 -6.42 -2.51
N ILE A 75 2.07 -7.10 -2.30
CA ILE A 75 1.99 -8.56 -2.27
C ILE A 75 1.51 -9.16 -3.61
N GLU A 76 1.52 -8.33 -4.66
CA GLU A 76 1.27 -8.72 -6.04
C GLU A 76 2.14 -7.85 -6.97
N PRO A 77 3.10 -8.42 -7.73
CA PRO A 77 4.04 -7.65 -8.55
C PRO A 77 3.37 -6.62 -9.48
N MET A 78 2.25 -6.99 -10.14
CA MET A 78 1.54 -6.05 -11.02
C MET A 78 0.96 -4.85 -10.28
N GLU A 79 0.52 -5.04 -9.04
CA GLU A 79 0.01 -3.95 -8.22
C GLU A 79 1.14 -3.04 -7.75
N SER A 80 2.37 -3.54 -7.57
CA SER A 80 3.53 -2.68 -7.34
C SER A 80 3.77 -1.69 -8.49
N LEU A 81 3.64 -2.17 -9.75
CA LEU A 81 3.79 -1.34 -10.95
C LEU A 81 2.63 -0.37 -11.12
N ARG A 82 1.40 -0.78 -10.80
CA ARG A 82 0.20 0.09 -10.88
C ARG A 82 0.37 1.36 -10.04
N TYR A 83 0.95 1.24 -8.84
CA TYR A 83 1.13 2.35 -7.91
C TYR A 83 2.49 3.04 -8.01
N LEU A 84 3.34 2.66 -8.96
CA LEU A 84 4.64 3.30 -9.21
C LEU A 84 4.57 4.84 -9.34
N PRO A 85 3.53 5.47 -9.93
CA PRO A 85 3.41 6.94 -9.97
C PRO A 85 3.31 7.63 -8.61
N PHE A 86 3.03 6.89 -7.53
CA PHE A 86 3.03 7.42 -6.17
C PHE A 86 4.42 7.42 -5.55
N LEU A 87 5.33 6.56 -6.00
CA LEU A 87 6.69 6.45 -5.46
C LEU A 87 7.46 7.75 -5.64
N SER A 88 8.07 8.23 -4.56
CA SER A 88 9.01 9.34 -4.60
C SER A 88 10.33 8.93 -5.28
N PRO A 89 11.17 9.90 -5.74
CA PRO A 89 12.45 9.58 -6.37
C PRO A 89 13.41 8.75 -5.49
N ASP A 90 13.33 8.94 -4.17
CA ASP A 90 14.14 8.22 -3.17
C ASP A 90 13.36 7.07 -2.51
N GLY A 91 12.17 6.75 -3.05
CA GLY A 91 11.28 5.74 -2.49
C GLY A 91 11.77 4.31 -2.76
N VAL A 92 11.33 3.39 -1.91
CA VAL A 92 11.66 1.96 -2.02
C VAL A 92 10.42 1.17 -2.40
N ILE A 93 10.60 0.13 -3.22
CA ILE A 93 9.57 -0.89 -3.45
C ILE A 93 10.00 -2.16 -2.74
N VAL A 94 9.11 -2.72 -1.94
CA VAL A 94 9.21 -4.08 -1.42
C VAL A 94 8.03 -4.84 -2.00
N THR A 95 8.30 -5.84 -2.82
CA THR A 95 7.23 -6.61 -3.46
C THR A 95 7.49 -8.11 -3.46
N ALA A 96 6.40 -8.89 -3.41
CA ALA A 96 6.46 -10.30 -3.74
C ALA A 96 6.94 -10.48 -5.18
N THR A 97 7.79 -11.48 -5.41
CA THR A 97 8.28 -11.82 -6.76
C THR A 97 7.42 -12.88 -7.45
N GLU A 98 6.63 -13.63 -6.67
CA GLU A 98 5.72 -14.65 -7.18
C GLU A 98 4.33 -14.03 -7.42
N PRO A 99 3.77 -14.15 -8.63
CA PRO A 99 2.47 -13.58 -8.96
C PRO A 99 1.30 -14.44 -8.46
N TYR A 100 0.21 -13.79 -8.07
CA TYR A 100 -1.08 -14.45 -7.86
C TYR A 100 -1.88 -14.52 -9.16
N VAL A 101 -1.75 -15.64 -9.87
CA VAL A 101 -2.43 -15.86 -11.15
C VAL A 101 -3.92 -16.10 -10.93
N ASN A 102 -4.72 -15.05 -11.09
CA ASN A 102 -6.17 -15.07 -10.93
C ASN A 102 -6.95 -14.66 -12.18
N ILE A 103 -6.23 -14.38 -13.27
CA ILE A 103 -6.76 -14.06 -14.60
C ILE A 103 -6.03 -14.91 -15.63
N GLY A 104 -6.73 -15.32 -16.69
CA GLY A 104 -6.19 -16.21 -17.72
C GLY A 104 -5.18 -15.56 -18.67
N ASN A 105 -4.99 -14.24 -18.60
CA ASN A 105 -4.09 -13.46 -19.45
C ASN A 105 -3.04 -12.70 -18.62
N TYR A 106 -2.59 -13.29 -17.52
CA TYR A 106 -1.46 -12.75 -16.76
C TYR A 106 -0.23 -12.68 -17.69
N PRO A 107 0.56 -11.58 -17.67
CA PRO A 107 1.74 -11.46 -18.53
C PRO A 107 2.69 -12.64 -18.35
N ASP A 108 3.26 -13.14 -19.45
CA ASP A 108 4.31 -14.16 -19.40
C ASP A 108 5.50 -13.62 -18.58
N GLU A 109 6.15 -14.51 -17.81
CA GLU A 109 7.36 -14.21 -17.01
C GLU A 109 8.51 -13.60 -17.84
#